data_AF-A0AAN9T410-F1
#
_entry.id   AF-A0AAN9T410-F1
#
_cell.length_a   1.000
_cell.length_b   1.000
_cell.length_c   1.000
_cell.angle_alpha   90.00
_cell.angle_beta   90.00
_cell.angle_gamma   90.00
#
_symmetry.space_group_name_H-M   'P 1'
#
loop_
_entity.id
_entity.type
_entity.pdbx_description
1 polymer ?
#
loop_
_entity_poly.entity_id
_entity_poly.type
_entity_poly.pdbx_seq_one_letter_code
_entity_poly.pdbx_strand_id
1 'polypeptide(L)'
;MEQKVNIDKTNVLLLSKTLLHRYTLGGSFPSNEVLELDLAAEGSREYEDVCLAACSLDSIEGVLDVSPYEFGVWKYFQDAMDRWVTCLHAQNHQIVVHVDGSTFRCPGVVSFGGLLRNSWGCWLMSFYRDAGITDNLKVELLAILNRKRSVVPRLVIFNQYDSVLTDSKLHNSGRVERMARLAAVWGTVAVLLCAVAYGSLMDDPNPIRMVSSELEAEVVRVIGQCRSAVPFARFVGRFGKRYRSEEEMKQRFEIFSQNLRFIRSTNKKRLSYTLAVNHFADWTWEEFKRHRLGAAQNCSATHNGNHKITDVVLPPTKDWREEGIVSAVKDQGGCGSCWTFSTTGALEAAYTQAYGKSISLSEQQLVDCAGRFNNFGCNGGLPSQAFEYIKYNGGLETEEAYPYTAKGGACKFSAENVAVRVLDSVNITLGAEEELKHAVAFVRPVSVAFQVVHGFRFYEKGVYTSDTCGSTSQDVNHAVLAVGYGVENGVPYWLIKNSWGESWGDNGYFKMELGKNMCGVATCASYPIVA
;
A
#
# COMPACT_ATOMS: atom_id res chain seq x y z
N MET A 1 -15.76 -54.11 25.80
CA MET A 1 -16.18 -52.81 25.24
C MET A 1 -15.59 -51.71 26.13
N GLU A 2 -14.30 -51.79 26.40
CA GLU A 2 -13.14 -51.32 25.64
C GLU A 2 -12.83 -49.83 25.87
N GLN A 3 -11.64 -49.67 26.47
CA GLN A 3 -11.09 -48.53 27.15
C GLN A 3 -10.16 -47.73 26.24
N LYS A 4 -9.94 -46.49 26.67
CA LYS A 4 -8.91 -45.53 26.28
C LYS A 4 -7.54 -46.15 25.96
N VAL A 5 -6.88 -45.65 24.91
CA VAL A 5 -5.43 -45.35 24.92
C VAL A 5 -5.18 -44.04 24.16
N ASN A 6 -4.27 -43.25 24.75
CA ASN A 6 -3.79 -41.92 24.43
C ASN A 6 -2.52 -42.02 23.56
N ILE A 7 -2.35 -41.26 22.46
CA ILE A 7 -1.02 -41.03 21.85
C ILE A 7 -0.90 -39.60 21.31
N ASP A 8 0.25 -39.04 21.69
CA ASP A 8 0.91 -37.77 21.48
C ASP A 8 1.05 -37.30 20.02
N LYS A 9 1.14 -35.98 19.80
CA LYS A 9 1.39 -35.36 18.49
C LYS A 9 2.80 -34.79 18.43
N THR A 10 3.69 -35.51 17.76
CA THR A 10 5.00 -35.02 17.32
C THR A 10 5.13 -35.22 15.80
N ASN A 11 5.42 -34.11 15.10
CA ASN A 11 6.03 -33.92 13.77
C ASN A 11 6.00 -35.07 12.74
N VAL A 12 5.40 -34.84 11.55
CA VAL A 12 5.96 -35.26 10.24
C VAL A 12 5.43 -34.35 9.11
N LEU A 13 6.37 -33.90 8.26
CA LEU A 13 6.23 -33.24 6.95
C LEU A 13 5.19 -33.88 6.02
N LEU A 14 4.46 -33.09 5.23
CA LEU A 14 3.83 -33.57 3.99
C LEU A 14 4.18 -32.66 2.81
N LEU A 15 5.23 -33.04 2.08
CA LEU A 15 5.52 -32.60 0.72
C LEU A 15 4.99 -33.66 -0.26
N SER A 16 4.19 -33.18 -1.22
CA SER A 16 4.09 -33.62 -2.61
C SER A 16 4.31 -35.12 -2.92
N LYS A 17 3.23 -35.84 -3.25
CA LYS A 17 3.27 -37.01 -4.15
C LYS A 17 1.88 -37.29 -4.71
N THR A 18 1.56 -36.68 -5.84
CA THR A 18 0.53 -37.17 -6.75
C THR A 18 1.11 -37.00 -8.15
N LEU A 19 1.02 -38.06 -8.96
CA LEU A 19 1.50 -38.19 -10.35
C LEU A 19 2.98 -38.61 -10.54
N LEU A 20 3.30 -39.85 -10.15
CA LEU A 20 4.13 -40.72 -11.01
C LEU A 20 3.96 -42.21 -10.61
N HIS A 21 2.82 -42.80 -10.94
CA HIS A 21 2.71 -44.27 -11.00
C HIS A 21 1.61 -44.66 -11.98
N ARG A 22 2.00 -44.85 -13.26
CA ARG A 22 1.42 -45.78 -14.24
C ARG A 22 2.03 -45.49 -15.62
N TYR A 23 3.11 -46.19 -15.95
CA TYR A 23 3.51 -46.45 -17.32
C TYR A 23 4.17 -47.82 -17.37
N THR A 24 3.34 -48.85 -17.51
CA THR A 24 3.71 -50.14 -18.09
C THR A 24 2.45 -50.77 -18.65
N LEU A 25 2.63 -51.47 -19.78
CA LEU A 25 1.66 -52.22 -20.59
C LEU A 25 1.03 -51.42 -21.74
N GLY A 26 1.49 -51.75 -22.94
CA GLY A 26 1.06 -51.19 -24.20
C GLY A 26 -0.38 -51.54 -24.55
N GLY A 27 -0.98 -50.64 -25.31
CA GLY A 27 -2.30 -50.78 -25.92
C GLY A 27 -2.46 -49.67 -26.96
N SER A 28 -2.82 -50.07 -28.17
CA SER A 28 -3.07 -49.24 -29.35
C SER A 28 -4.18 -48.20 -29.13
N PHE A 29 -3.98 -46.98 -29.65
CA PHE A 29 -5.01 -45.95 -29.79
C PHE A 29 -6.09 -46.35 -30.81
N PRO A 30 -7.34 -45.89 -30.60
CA PRO A 30 -8.09 -45.25 -31.66
C PRO A 30 -8.37 -43.77 -31.34
N SER A 31 -8.47 -43.03 -32.42
CA SER A 31 -8.62 -41.59 -32.60
C SER A 31 -9.93 -40.99 -32.05
N ASN A 32 -9.82 -39.69 -31.76
CA ASN A 32 -10.86 -38.66 -31.64
C ASN A 32 -11.63 -38.60 -30.32
N GLU A 33 -11.18 -37.69 -29.43
CA GLU A 33 -12.07 -36.81 -28.68
C GLU A 33 -11.30 -35.56 -28.23
N VAL A 34 -11.85 -34.39 -28.56
CA VAL A 34 -11.35 -33.05 -28.21
C VAL A 34 -11.88 -32.72 -26.81
N LEU A 35 -10.97 -32.42 -25.88
CA LEU A 35 -11.29 -31.81 -24.58
C LEU A 35 -10.62 -30.44 -24.55
N GLU A 36 -11.39 -29.42 -24.95
CA GLU A 36 -11.09 -28.01 -24.69
C GLU A 36 -11.27 -27.75 -23.19
N LEU A 37 -10.17 -27.46 -22.50
CA LEU A 37 -10.16 -26.87 -21.16
C LEU A 37 -9.59 -25.46 -21.32
N ASP A 38 -10.48 -24.48 -21.38
CA ASP A 38 -10.17 -23.06 -21.31
C ASP A 38 -9.55 -22.74 -19.94
N LEU A 39 -8.23 -22.74 -19.87
CA LEU A 39 -7.48 -22.07 -18.82
C LEU A 39 -7.19 -20.65 -19.30
N ALA A 40 -7.96 -19.69 -18.79
CA ALA A 40 -7.65 -18.28 -18.88
C ALA A 40 -6.25 -18.03 -18.29
N ALA A 41 -5.27 -17.82 -19.16
CA ALA A 41 -3.90 -17.51 -18.79
C ALA A 41 -3.78 -16.02 -18.45
N GLU A 42 -4.01 -15.65 -17.19
CA GLU A 42 -3.44 -14.41 -16.64
C GLU A 42 -1.98 -14.66 -16.26
N GLY A 43 -1.12 -14.52 -17.27
CA GLY A 43 0.32 -14.55 -17.09
C GLY A 43 0.85 -13.27 -16.46
N SER A 44 0.92 -13.21 -15.12
CA SER A 44 1.87 -12.34 -14.42
C SER A 44 2.91 -13.19 -13.72
N ARG A 45 4.10 -13.33 -14.31
CA ARG A 45 5.30 -13.79 -13.57
C ARG A 45 5.70 -12.67 -12.59
N GLU A 46 5.10 -12.66 -11.41
CA GLU A 46 5.55 -11.79 -10.31
C GLU A 46 6.48 -12.60 -9.41
N TYR A 47 7.72 -12.13 -9.29
CA TYR A 47 8.73 -12.66 -8.38
C TYR A 47 8.25 -12.53 -6.93
N GLU A 48 8.35 -13.59 -6.14
CA GLU A 48 8.24 -13.51 -4.67
C GLU A 48 9.36 -12.62 -4.12
N ASP A 49 9.07 -11.81 -3.08
CA ASP A 49 10.08 -11.03 -2.37
C ASP A 49 10.97 -12.00 -1.58
N VAL A 50 12.03 -12.50 -2.21
CA VAL A 50 13.06 -13.31 -1.54
C VAL A 50 14.05 -12.36 -0.88
N CYS A 51 14.11 -12.38 0.46
CA CYS A 51 15.06 -11.59 1.22
C CYS A 51 16.36 -12.37 1.43
N LEU A 52 17.50 -11.77 1.07
CA LEU A 52 18.81 -12.31 1.38
C LEU A 52 19.23 -11.77 2.75
N ALA A 53 19.39 -12.67 3.73
CA ALA A 53 20.07 -12.33 4.97
C ALA A 53 21.58 -12.34 4.70
N ALA A 54 22.28 -11.25 5.04
CA ALA A 54 23.72 -11.27 5.10
C ALA A 54 24.13 -12.16 6.28
N CYS A 55 24.61 -13.38 6.00
CA CYS A 55 25.28 -14.16 7.04
C CYS A 55 26.55 -13.40 7.44
N SER A 56 26.55 -12.86 8.66
CA SER A 56 27.78 -12.48 9.34
C SER A 56 28.62 -13.75 9.52
N LEU A 57 29.86 -13.73 9.05
CA LEU A 57 30.82 -14.83 9.11
C LEU A 57 31.46 -15.00 10.51
N ASP A 58 30.95 -14.32 11.53
CA ASP A 58 31.48 -14.37 12.88
C ASP A 58 30.49 -15.06 13.82
N SER A 59 30.48 -16.41 13.83
CA SER A 59 30.13 -17.28 14.97
C SER A 59 29.71 -18.70 14.57
N ILE A 60 30.62 -19.50 13.99
CA ILE A 60 30.50 -20.97 14.07
C ILE A 60 31.90 -21.57 14.28
N GLU A 61 32.43 -21.47 15.50
CA GLU A 61 33.25 -22.55 16.06
C GLU A 61 32.32 -23.36 16.97
N GLY A 62 31.83 -24.49 16.47
CA GLY A 62 30.88 -25.32 17.20
C GLY A 62 30.42 -26.51 16.38
N VAL A 63 31.06 -27.64 16.64
CA VAL A 63 30.82 -28.98 16.07
C VAL A 63 29.33 -29.32 16.02
N LEU A 64 28.79 -29.53 14.82
CA LEU A 64 27.58 -30.33 14.61
C LEU A 64 27.75 -31.21 13.36
N ASP A 65 27.79 -32.51 13.64
CA ASP A 65 27.84 -33.63 12.71
C ASP A 65 26.50 -33.73 11.97
N VAL A 66 26.48 -33.50 10.64
CA VAL A 66 25.27 -33.64 9.81
C VAL A 66 25.62 -34.34 8.49
N SER A 67 24.84 -35.38 8.20
CA SER A 67 24.95 -36.38 7.12
C SER A 67 25.03 -35.83 5.67
N PRO A 68 25.70 -36.51 4.71
CA PRO A 68 26.14 -35.93 3.43
C PRO A 68 25.09 -35.81 2.30
N TYR A 69 23.78 -35.89 2.55
CA TYR A 69 22.79 -36.06 1.45
C TYR A 69 22.02 -34.81 0.98
N GLU A 70 22.25 -33.62 1.54
CA GLU A 70 21.54 -32.39 1.10
C GLU A 70 22.44 -31.26 0.54
N PHE A 71 23.76 -31.45 0.48
CA PHE A 71 24.68 -30.49 -0.16
C PHE A 71 24.78 -30.63 -1.70
N GLY A 72 24.29 -31.73 -2.26
CA GLY A 72 24.48 -32.07 -3.68
C GLY A 72 23.65 -31.25 -4.67
N VAL A 73 22.49 -30.72 -4.26
CA VAL A 73 21.55 -30.06 -5.17
C VAL A 73 21.89 -28.59 -5.42
N TRP A 74 22.40 -27.89 -4.40
CA TRP A 74 22.81 -26.49 -4.51
C TRP A 74 24.16 -26.31 -5.23
N LYS A 75 25.11 -27.23 -5.01
CA LYS A 75 26.40 -27.21 -5.72
C LYS A 75 26.23 -27.48 -7.22
N TYR A 76 25.28 -28.34 -7.61
CA TYR A 76 25.00 -28.63 -9.02
C TYR A 76 24.41 -27.42 -9.75
N PHE A 77 23.64 -26.57 -9.05
CA PHE A 77 23.00 -25.39 -9.63
C PHE A 77 23.98 -24.20 -9.77
N GLN A 78 24.86 -24.00 -8.79
CA GLN A 78 25.96 -23.03 -8.89
C GLN A 78 27.01 -23.45 -9.93
N ASP A 79 27.42 -24.72 -9.95
CA ASP A 79 28.34 -25.24 -10.98
C ASP A 79 27.75 -25.10 -12.39
N ALA A 80 26.46 -25.34 -12.58
CA ALA A 80 25.80 -25.21 -13.89
C ALA A 80 25.76 -23.74 -14.36
N MET A 81 25.56 -22.79 -13.45
CA MET A 81 25.58 -21.36 -13.72
C MET A 81 26.98 -20.85 -14.08
N ASP A 82 28.01 -21.24 -13.32
CA ASP A 82 29.40 -20.84 -13.61
C ASP A 82 29.93 -21.48 -14.91
N ARG A 83 29.51 -22.72 -15.22
CA ARG A 83 29.82 -23.39 -16.51
C ARG A 83 29.19 -22.70 -17.71
N TRP A 84 28.03 -22.05 -17.55
CA TRP A 84 27.35 -21.30 -18.61
C TRP A 84 27.99 -19.93 -18.84
N VAL A 85 28.35 -19.22 -17.76
CA VAL A 85 28.99 -17.91 -17.81
C VAL A 85 30.39 -17.97 -18.44
N THR A 86 31.13 -19.06 -18.22
CA THR A 86 32.47 -19.24 -18.79
C THR A 86 32.47 -19.47 -20.31
N CYS A 87 31.39 -20.06 -20.88
CA CYS A 87 31.25 -20.23 -22.33
C CYS A 87 30.86 -18.93 -23.05
N LEU A 88 30.28 -17.94 -22.36
CA LEU A 88 29.75 -16.72 -22.95
C LEU A 88 30.80 -15.63 -23.24
N HIS A 89 32.06 -15.83 -22.82
CA HIS A 89 33.15 -14.85 -23.02
C HIS A 89 34.16 -15.20 -24.12
N ALA A 90 34.05 -16.33 -24.82
CA ALA A 90 35.02 -16.73 -25.84
C ALA A 90 34.46 -16.56 -27.26
N GLN A 91 34.62 -15.38 -27.85
CA GLN A 91 34.42 -15.21 -29.29
C GLN A 91 35.57 -15.86 -30.07
N ASN A 92 35.23 -16.89 -30.84
CA ASN A 92 35.88 -17.29 -32.09
C ASN A 92 37.25 -18.01 -32.10
N HIS A 93 37.62 -18.78 -31.08
CA HIS A 93 38.63 -19.85 -31.28
C HIS A 93 38.27 -21.11 -30.48
N GLN A 94 38.51 -22.31 -31.05
CA GLN A 94 38.35 -23.59 -30.37
C GLN A 94 39.30 -23.65 -29.17
N ILE A 95 38.76 -23.50 -27.97
CA ILE A 95 39.52 -23.70 -26.74
C ILE A 95 39.33 -25.15 -26.29
N VAL A 96 40.45 -25.85 -26.10
CA VAL A 96 40.51 -27.14 -25.40
C VAL A 96 40.93 -26.84 -23.98
N VAL A 97 40.11 -27.24 -23.01
CA VAL A 97 40.39 -27.03 -21.58
C VAL A 97 40.73 -28.38 -20.94
N HIS A 98 41.79 -28.40 -20.15
CA HIS A 98 42.22 -29.56 -19.36
C HIS A 98 41.99 -29.28 -17.88
N VAL A 99 41.24 -30.15 -17.20
CA VAL A 99 41.05 -30.14 -15.75
C VAL A 99 41.12 -31.58 -15.26
N ASP A 100 41.90 -31.84 -14.21
CA ASP A 100 42.09 -33.15 -13.56
C ASP A 100 42.29 -34.32 -14.54
N GLY A 101 43.25 -34.17 -15.45
CA GLY A 101 43.66 -35.23 -16.39
C GLY A 101 42.66 -35.53 -17.51
N SER A 102 41.54 -34.81 -17.59
CA SER A 102 40.53 -35.00 -18.63
C SER A 102 40.50 -33.84 -19.62
N THR A 103 40.30 -34.16 -20.91
CA THR A 103 40.34 -33.18 -22.02
C THR A 103 38.94 -32.99 -22.60
N PHE A 104 38.44 -31.75 -22.64
CA PHE A 104 37.11 -31.44 -23.15
C PHE A 104 37.15 -30.51 -24.37
N ARG A 105 36.28 -30.77 -25.36
CA ARG A 105 36.06 -29.94 -26.56
C ARG A 105 34.63 -29.39 -26.55
N CYS A 106 34.48 -28.08 -26.75
CA CYS A 106 33.15 -27.46 -26.88
C CYS A 106 32.52 -27.83 -28.24
N PRO A 107 31.23 -28.20 -28.30
CA PRO A 107 30.56 -28.52 -29.57
C PRO A 107 30.31 -27.25 -30.40
N GLY A 108 30.73 -27.27 -31.66
CA GLY A 108 30.51 -26.19 -32.62
C GLY A 108 29.06 -26.15 -33.12
N VAL A 109 28.55 -24.94 -33.33
CA VAL A 109 27.22 -24.65 -33.85
C VAL A 109 27.09 -25.18 -35.29
N VAL A 110 26.16 -26.12 -35.50
CA VAL A 110 25.72 -26.55 -36.85
C VAL A 110 24.56 -25.64 -37.28
N SER A 111 24.69 -25.07 -38.47
CA SER A 111 23.71 -24.13 -39.04
C SER A 111 22.42 -24.84 -39.46
N PHE A 112 21.26 -24.25 -39.16
CA PHE A 112 20.04 -24.45 -39.93
C PHE A 112 19.42 -23.09 -40.25
N GLY A 113 19.20 -22.85 -41.54
CA GLY A 113 18.62 -21.62 -42.08
C GLY A 113 17.09 -21.68 -42.18
N GLY A 114 16.51 -20.49 -42.33
CA GLY A 114 15.16 -20.31 -42.89
C GLY A 114 14.10 -19.81 -41.92
N LEU A 115 13.61 -18.59 -42.19
CA LEU A 115 12.28 -18.06 -41.85
C LEU A 115 11.94 -17.83 -40.37
N LEU A 116 12.12 -16.58 -39.92
CA LEU A 116 11.02 -15.65 -39.62
C LEU A 116 11.58 -14.35 -39.00
N ARG A 117 11.53 -13.28 -39.80
CA ARG A 117 11.65 -11.90 -39.34
C ARG A 117 10.39 -11.54 -38.56
N ASN A 118 10.53 -11.13 -37.29
CA ASN A 118 10.12 -9.82 -36.79
C ASN A 118 10.21 -9.78 -35.26
N SER A 119 10.60 -8.61 -34.74
CA SER A 119 10.43 -8.13 -33.35
C SER A 119 11.44 -8.53 -32.25
N TRP A 120 12.73 -8.24 -32.42
CA TRP A 120 13.63 -8.03 -31.27
C TRP A 120 14.58 -6.85 -31.54
N GLY A 121 14.05 -5.64 -31.31
CA GLY A 121 14.79 -4.40 -31.33
C GLY A 121 14.20 -3.46 -30.30
N CYS A 122 14.34 -3.80 -29.01
CA CYS A 122 14.05 -2.92 -27.87
C CYS A 122 14.46 -3.55 -26.53
N TRP A 123 15.68 -4.08 -26.39
CA TRP A 123 16.24 -4.46 -25.07
C TRP A 123 17.77 -4.29 -25.09
N LEU A 124 18.24 -3.06 -25.31
CA LEU A 124 19.64 -2.70 -25.03
C LEU A 124 19.84 -1.18 -24.81
N MET A 125 18.87 -0.50 -24.18
CA MET A 125 18.97 0.93 -23.82
C MET A 125 18.41 1.23 -22.42
N SER A 126 18.61 0.33 -21.46
CA SER A 126 18.21 0.58 -20.06
C SER A 126 19.25 0.14 -19.02
N PHE A 127 20.50 -0.10 -19.41
CA PHE A 127 21.57 -0.47 -18.47
C PHE A 127 22.72 0.55 -18.36
N TYR A 128 22.63 1.69 -19.04
CA TYR A 128 23.69 2.71 -19.03
C TYR A 128 23.23 4.15 -18.73
N ARG A 129 22.10 4.34 -18.02
CA ARG A 129 21.65 5.68 -17.61
C ARG A 129 21.67 5.98 -16.12
N ASP A 130 21.91 5.00 -15.24
CA ASP A 130 21.90 5.22 -13.78
C ASP A 130 23.29 5.09 -13.11
N ALA A 131 24.37 4.96 -13.89
CA ALA A 131 25.72 4.81 -13.33
C ALA A 131 26.62 6.06 -13.40
N GLY A 132 26.13 7.24 -13.83
CA GLY A 132 26.77 8.54 -13.56
C GLY A 132 28.26 8.72 -13.91
N ILE A 133 28.84 7.90 -14.79
CA ILE A 133 30.24 8.02 -15.22
C ILE A 133 30.25 8.59 -16.65
N THR A 134 30.41 9.91 -16.76
CA THR A 134 30.72 10.58 -18.02
C THR A 134 32.18 10.98 -18.00
N ASP A 135 33.02 10.27 -18.75
CA ASP A 135 33.79 10.86 -19.86
C ASP A 135 34.89 9.92 -20.36
N ASN A 136 35.03 9.91 -21.69
CA ASN A 136 36.10 9.34 -22.51
C ASN A 136 36.14 7.82 -22.71
N LEU A 137 35.42 7.35 -23.74
CA LEU A 137 36.08 6.52 -24.77
C LEU A 137 35.33 6.63 -26.11
N LYS A 138 35.97 7.29 -27.09
CA LYS A 138 35.58 7.23 -28.50
C LYS A 138 35.98 5.85 -29.05
N VAL A 139 35.05 5.13 -29.67
CA VAL A 139 35.36 3.97 -30.51
C VAL A 139 34.84 4.28 -31.92
N GLU A 140 35.77 4.57 -32.83
CA GLU A 140 35.51 4.64 -34.27
C GLU A 140 35.47 3.24 -34.87
N LEU A 141 34.41 2.98 -35.64
CA LEU A 141 34.30 1.84 -36.55
C LEU A 141 35.26 2.04 -37.73
N LEU A 142 36.08 1.03 -38.04
CA LEU A 142 36.64 0.87 -39.39
C LEU A 142 36.63 -0.61 -39.79
N ALA A 143 36.03 -0.85 -40.95
CA ALA A 143 35.80 -2.16 -41.53
C ALA A 143 36.75 -2.38 -42.74
N ILE A 144 37.31 -3.60 -42.81
CA ILE A 144 37.76 -4.34 -44.00
C ILE A 144 38.98 -3.80 -44.79
N LEU A 145 40.12 -4.52 -44.74
CA LEU A 145 40.66 -5.33 -45.86
C LEU A 145 42.07 -5.86 -45.59
N ASN A 146 42.24 -7.11 -46.02
CA ASN A 146 43.41 -7.96 -45.90
C ASN A 146 44.36 -7.72 -47.11
N ARG A 147 45.65 -7.43 -46.88
CA ARG A 147 46.83 -7.96 -47.63
C ARG A 147 48.09 -7.05 -47.57
N LYS A 148 49.18 -7.71 -47.14
CA LYS A 148 50.58 -7.66 -47.64
C LYS A 148 51.46 -6.40 -47.46
N ARG A 149 52.68 -6.73 -46.97
CA ARG A 149 54.03 -6.14 -47.14
C ARG A 149 54.53 -5.13 -46.09
N SER A 150 55.43 -5.66 -45.26
CA SER A 150 56.80 -5.20 -44.98
C SER A 150 57.16 -3.73 -45.26
N VAL A 151 57.67 -3.03 -44.24
CA VAL A 151 58.99 -2.37 -44.15
C VAL A 151 58.97 -1.36 -42.97
N VAL A 152 60.01 -1.44 -42.14
CA VAL A 152 60.40 -0.58 -41.00
C VAL A 152 61.30 0.57 -41.54
N PRO A 153 61.73 1.66 -40.86
CA PRO A 153 61.30 2.44 -39.68
C PRO A 153 61.17 3.97 -39.95
N ARG A 154 60.88 4.79 -38.93
CA ARG A 154 61.72 5.89 -38.35
C ARG A 154 60.98 7.16 -37.92
N LEU A 155 61.27 7.52 -36.68
CA LEU A 155 61.09 8.80 -35.99
C LEU A 155 61.97 9.89 -36.62
N VAL A 156 61.41 11.07 -36.95
CA VAL A 156 62.15 12.34 -37.06
C VAL A 156 61.24 13.52 -36.68
N ILE A 157 61.71 14.32 -35.72
CA ILE A 157 61.21 15.65 -35.33
C ILE A 157 61.77 16.68 -36.31
N PHE A 158 60.99 17.67 -36.76
CA PHE A 158 61.51 19.00 -37.06
C PHE A 158 60.46 20.09 -36.82
N ASN A 159 60.95 21.14 -36.16
CA ASN A 159 60.34 22.44 -35.88
C ASN A 159 60.88 23.45 -36.92
N GLN A 160 60.35 24.70 -36.92
CA GLN A 160 60.75 25.91 -37.70
C GLN A 160 59.99 26.14 -39.03
N TYR A 161 59.60 27.38 -39.43
CA TYR A 161 60.10 28.72 -39.09
C TYR A 161 59.11 29.83 -39.59
N ASP A 162 59.06 30.96 -38.86
CA ASP A 162 59.12 32.39 -39.30
C ASP A 162 58.10 33.01 -40.28
N SER A 163 57.77 34.32 -40.28
CA SER A 163 58.16 35.53 -39.51
C SER A 163 57.30 36.73 -39.98
N VAL A 164 57.53 37.92 -39.36
CA VAL A 164 57.25 39.33 -39.78
C VAL A 164 56.31 40.08 -38.80
N LEU A 165 56.81 40.79 -37.75
CA LEU A 165 57.23 42.22 -37.67
C LEU A 165 56.08 43.22 -37.94
N THR A 166 55.67 44.21 -37.13
CA THR A 166 56.30 45.20 -36.20
C THR A 166 55.17 45.81 -35.32
N ASP A 167 55.32 45.93 -33.99
CA ASP A 167 55.83 47.05 -33.16
C ASP A 167 54.82 48.16 -32.77
N SER A 168 54.40 48.17 -31.50
CA SER A 168 54.14 49.40 -30.71
C SER A 168 53.99 49.06 -29.22
N LYS A 169 55.01 49.38 -28.42
CA LYS A 169 54.95 49.41 -26.94
C LYS A 169 54.08 50.57 -26.43
N LEU A 170 53.62 50.39 -25.18
CA LEU A 170 53.03 51.34 -24.21
C LEU A 170 51.49 51.31 -24.03
N HIS A 171 51.01 50.40 -23.18
CA HIS A 171 50.20 50.71 -21.98
C HIS A 171 49.74 49.40 -21.32
N ASN A 172 50.59 48.82 -20.47
CA ASN A 172 50.26 47.62 -19.70
C ASN A 172 50.64 47.84 -18.24
N SER A 173 49.67 48.28 -17.43
CA SER A 173 49.77 48.25 -15.96
C SER A 173 48.41 48.32 -15.24
N GLY A 174 47.31 48.76 -15.87
CA GLY A 174 46.02 48.90 -15.19
C GLY A 174 45.02 47.74 -15.35
N ARG A 175 45.24 46.81 -16.29
CA ARG A 175 44.23 45.80 -16.68
C ARG A 175 44.44 44.43 -16.03
N VAL A 176 45.69 44.04 -15.80
CA VAL A 176 46.04 42.77 -15.15
C VAL A 176 45.70 42.80 -13.65
N GLU A 177 45.87 43.95 -13.00
CA GLU A 177 45.57 44.11 -11.57
C GLU A 177 44.06 44.07 -11.26
N ARG A 178 43.21 44.54 -12.19
CA ARG A 178 41.74 44.49 -12.04
C ARG A 178 41.17 43.08 -12.22
N MET A 179 41.77 42.27 -13.11
CA MET A 179 41.34 40.88 -13.30
C MET A 179 41.79 39.97 -12.15
N ALA A 180 42.97 40.21 -11.58
CA ALA A 180 43.43 39.49 -10.38
C ALA A 180 42.57 39.80 -9.15
N ARG A 181 42.16 41.06 -8.96
CA ARG A 181 41.26 41.46 -7.85
C ARG A 181 39.84 40.90 -8.01
N LEU A 182 39.31 40.83 -9.24
CA LEU A 182 38.02 40.17 -9.50
C LEU A 182 38.10 38.66 -9.21
N ALA A 183 39.14 37.97 -9.65
CA ALA A 183 39.31 36.53 -9.37
C ALA A 183 39.43 36.22 -7.86
N ALA A 184 40.10 37.08 -7.09
CA ALA A 184 40.20 36.93 -5.64
C ALA A 184 38.87 37.19 -4.89
N VAL A 185 38.06 38.14 -5.37
CA VAL A 185 36.71 38.41 -4.81
C VAL A 185 35.74 37.27 -5.12
N TRP A 186 35.77 36.72 -6.34
CA TRP A 186 34.94 35.56 -6.69
C TRP A 186 35.38 34.28 -5.96
N GLY A 187 36.69 34.09 -5.74
CA GLY A 187 37.21 32.96 -4.94
C GLY A 187 36.82 33.04 -3.46
N THR A 188 36.85 34.23 -2.86
CA THR A 188 36.44 34.42 -1.45
C THR A 188 34.92 34.33 -1.26
N VAL A 189 34.12 34.81 -2.22
CA VAL A 189 32.66 34.62 -2.22
C VAL A 189 32.29 33.14 -2.39
N ALA A 190 33.01 32.37 -3.21
CA ALA A 190 32.78 30.92 -3.35
C ALA A 190 33.15 30.14 -2.08
N VAL A 191 34.23 30.51 -1.39
CA VAL A 191 34.63 29.88 -0.12
C VAL A 191 33.68 30.25 1.02
N LEU A 192 33.17 31.49 1.06
CA LEU A 192 32.15 31.90 2.03
C LEU A 192 30.78 31.27 1.74
N LEU A 193 30.37 31.10 0.48
CA LEU A 193 29.16 30.38 0.12
C LEU A 193 29.27 28.89 0.44
N CYS A 194 30.44 28.27 0.25
CA CYS A 194 30.70 26.90 0.70
C CYS A 194 30.74 26.80 2.22
N ALA A 195 31.30 27.78 2.94
CA ALA A 195 31.32 27.79 4.41
C ALA A 195 29.95 28.07 5.03
N VAL A 196 29.09 28.86 4.39
CA VAL A 196 27.68 29.06 4.79
C VAL A 196 26.84 27.84 4.42
N ALA A 197 27.10 27.18 3.29
CA ALA A 197 26.45 25.92 2.93
C ALA A 197 26.89 24.75 3.85
N TYR A 198 28.13 24.75 4.33
CA TYR A 198 28.65 23.75 5.27
C TYR A 198 28.27 24.07 6.73
N GLY A 199 28.24 25.35 7.11
CA GLY A 199 27.77 25.83 8.42
C GLY A 199 26.25 25.76 8.58
N SER A 200 25.49 25.60 7.50
CA SER A 200 24.05 25.26 7.53
C SER A 200 23.80 23.74 7.48
N LEU A 201 24.86 22.91 7.42
CA LEU A 201 24.77 21.45 7.36
C LEU A 201 25.21 20.75 8.66
N MET A 202 25.70 21.50 9.66
CA MET A 202 26.17 20.97 10.92
C MET A 202 25.81 21.92 12.07
N ASP A 203 24.53 21.95 12.43
CA ASP A 203 24.06 21.99 13.82
C ASP A 203 22.53 21.96 13.82
N ASP A 204 21.99 20.76 13.63
CA ASP A 204 20.73 20.39 14.25
C ASP A 204 20.70 18.87 14.35
N PRO A 205 20.96 18.26 15.52
CA PRO A 205 20.65 16.85 15.71
C PRO A 205 19.13 16.75 15.79
N ASN A 206 18.45 16.89 14.66
CA ASN A 206 17.02 16.65 14.59
C ASN A 206 16.82 15.15 14.88
N PRO A 207 16.33 14.78 16.07
CA PRO A 207 16.38 13.39 16.55
C PRO A 207 15.57 12.48 15.62
N ILE A 208 14.60 13.04 14.90
CA ILE A 208 13.66 12.33 14.04
C ILE A 208 14.36 11.68 12.83
N ARG A 209 15.39 12.33 12.25
CA ARG A 209 16.05 11.80 11.04
C ARG A 209 17.03 10.67 11.36
N MET A 210 17.79 10.81 12.45
CA MET A 210 18.72 9.77 12.94
C MET A 210 17.98 8.54 13.48
N VAL A 211 16.88 8.74 14.23
CA VAL A 211 16.05 7.63 14.72
C VAL A 211 15.42 6.85 13.57
N SER A 212 15.04 7.52 12.47
CA SER A 212 14.51 6.80 11.30
C SER A 212 15.56 5.90 10.64
N SER A 213 16.83 6.31 10.58
CA SER A 213 17.88 5.49 9.97
C SER A 213 18.31 4.31 10.85
N GLU A 214 18.31 4.47 12.18
CA GLU A 214 18.63 3.38 13.10
C GLU A 214 17.52 2.32 13.14
N LEU A 215 16.25 2.77 13.22
CA LEU A 215 15.10 1.87 13.13
C LEU A 215 15.04 1.19 11.76
N GLU A 216 15.32 1.92 10.68
CA GLU A 216 15.41 1.33 9.35
C GLU A 216 16.49 0.24 9.28
N ALA A 217 17.69 0.50 9.83
CA ALA A 217 18.76 -0.48 9.89
C ALA A 217 18.40 -1.72 10.73
N GLU A 218 17.73 -1.53 11.87
CA GLU A 218 17.29 -2.62 12.74
C GLU A 218 16.24 -3.51 12.06
N VAL A 219 15.21 -2.91 11.47
CA VAL A 219 14.18 -3.66 10.74
C VAL A 219 14.79 -4.40 9.55
N VAL A 220 15.66 -3.74 8.78
CA VAL A 220 16.35 -4.37 7.63
C VAL A 220 17.28 -5.49 8.08
N ARG A 221 17.91 -5.39 9.27
CA ARG A 221 18.72 -6.48 9.84
C ARG A 221 17.88 -7.73 10.14
N VAL A 222 16.68 -7.57 10.69
CA VAL A 222 15.78 -8.69 11.03
C VAL A 222 15.13 -9.31 9.80
N ILE A 223 14.71 -8.48 8.84
CA ILE A 223 14.00 -8.93 7.62
C ILE A 223 14.96 -9.40 6.52
N GLY A 224 16.17 -8.87 6.47
CA GLY A 224 17.11 -9.05 5.37
C GLY A 224 16.92 -8.00 4.27
N GLN A 225 17.85 -7.98 3.30
CA GLN A 225 17.79 -7.03 2.19
C GLN A 225 16.83 -7.56 1.11
N CYS A 226 15.71 -6.88 0.93
CA CYS A 226 14.75 -7.11 -0.15
C CYS A 226 13.98 -5.84 -0.51
N ARG A 227 13.30 -5.88 -1.67
CA ARG A 227 12.62 -4.73 -2.26
C ARG A 227 11.62 -4.06 -1.32
N SER A 228 10.92 -4.85 -0.50
CA SER A 228 9.88 -4.37 0.41
C SER A 228 10.40 -4.03 1.82
N ALA A 229 11.66 -4.36 2.16
CA ALA A 229 12.21 -4.17 3.50
C ALA A 229 12.27 -2.69 3.91
N VAL A 230 12.79 -1.81 3.04
CA VAL A 230 12.84 -0.36 3.30
C VAL A 230 11.43 0.25 3.38
N PRO A 231 10.49 -0.02 2.45
CA PRO A 231 9.08 0.38 2.62
C PRO A 231 8.46 -0.08 3.94
N PHE A 232 8.73 -1.32 4.38
CA PHE A 232 8.21 -1.84 5.64
C PHE A 232 8.82 -1.12 6.85
N ALA A 233 10.14 -0.89 6.85
CA ALA A 233 10.80 -0.17 7.91
C ALA A 233 10.27 1.27 8.07
N ARG A 234 10.03 1.95 6.95
CA ARG A 234 9.36 3.26 6.93
C ARG A 234 7.94 3.20 7.46
N PHE A 235 7.20 2.15 7.11
CA PHE A 235 5.86 1.91 7.65
C PHE A 235 5.90 1.71 9.17
N VAL A 236 6.85 0.91 9.68
CA VAL A 236 7.05 0.67 11.11
C VAL A 236 7.33 1.99 11.83
N GLY A 237 8.27 2.80 11.33
CA GLY A 237 8.58 4.11 11.90
C GLY A 237 7.41 5.09 11.82
N ARG A 238 6.77 5.20 10.65
CA ARG A 238 5.65 6.15 10.42
C ARG A 238 4.46 5.91 11.34
N PHE A 239 4.12 4.64 11.59
CA PHE A 239 2.96 4.27 12.39
C PHE A 239 3.33 3.79 13.80
N GLY A 240 4.58 3.99 14.22
CA GLY A 240 5.07 3.62 15.56
C GLY A 240 4.85 2.15 15.90
N LYS A 241 4.95 1.25 14.91
CA LYS A 241 4.64 -0.18 15.09
C LYS A 241 5.67 -0.83 16.01
N ARG A 242 5.18 -1.68 16.91
CA ARG A 242 5.98 -2.47 17.83
C ARG A 242 5.51 -3.92 17.76
N TYR A 243 6.45 -4.82 17.48
CA TYR A 243 6.19 -6.26 17.41
C TYR A 243 6.87 -6.94 18.61
N ARG A 244 6.27 -8.00 19.12
CA ARG A 244 6.71 -8.68 20.35
C ARG A 244 7.94 -9.56 20.13
N SER A 245 8.14 -10.03 18.91
CA SER A 245 9.28 -10.87 18.54
C SER A 245 9.69 -10.65 17.09
N GLU A 246 10.87 -11.15 16.72
CA GLU A 246 11.34 -11.14 15.33
C GLU A 246 10.44 -11.98 14.42
N GLU A 247 9.87 -13.07 14.93
CA GLU A 247 8.93 -13.92 14.20
C GLU A 247 7.63 -13.15 13.88
N GLU A 248 7.09 -12.40 14.84
CA GLU A 248 5.94 -11.53 14.58
C GLU A 248 6.30 -10.46 13.54
N MET A 249 7.49 -9.85 13.65
CA MET A 249 7.94 -8.86 12.67
C MET A 249 8.04 -9.43 11.26
N LYS A 250 8.59 -10.65 11.10
CA LYS A 250 8.68 -11.36 9.82
C LYS A 250 7.29 -11.68 9.25
N GLN A 251 6.37 -12.16 10.09
CA GLN A 251 4.97 -12.38 9.68
C GLN A 251 4.29 -11.09 9.23
N ARG A 252 4.47 -9.99 9.98
CA ARG A 252 3.91 -8.67 9.66
C ARG A 252 4.51 -8.09 8.38
N PHE A 253 5.79 -8.35 8.13
CA PHE A 253 6.48 -8.00 6.89
C PHE A 253 5.90 -8.74 5.68
N GLU A 254 5.62 -10.04 5.80
CA GLU A 254 4.99 -10.82 4.72
C GLU A 254 3.60 -10.27 4.37
N ILE A 255 2.77 -10.03 5.39
CA ILE A 255 1.44 -9.43 5.23
C ILE A 255 1.54 -8.05 4.57
N PHE A 256 2.45 -7.21 5.06
CA PHE A 256 2.71 -5.89 4.49
C PHE A 256 3.14 -5.96 3.03
N SER A 257 4.04 -6.87 2.68
CA SER A 257 4.54 -7.02 1.31
C SER A 257 3.44 -7.48 0.35
N GLN A 258 2.55 -8.38 0.80
CA GLN A 258 1.35 -8.78 0.04
C GLN A 258 0.39 -7.60 -0.16
N ASN A 259 0.09 -6.86 0.90
CA ASN A 259 -0.80 -5.69 0.83
C ASN A 259 -0.20 -4.57 -0.03
N LEU A 260 1.11 -4.33 0.05
CA LEU A 260 1.81 -3.34 -0.77
C LEU A 260 1.76 -3.72 -2.26
N ARG A 261 1.89 -5.01 -2.60
CA ARG A 261 1.69 -5.50 -3.97
C ARG A 261 0.25 -5.26 -4.44
N PHE A 262 -0.75 -5.58 -3.62
CA PHE A 262 -2.16 -5.32 -3.91
C PHE A 262 -2.47 -3.83 -4.15
N ILE A 263 -1.93 -2.95 -3.30
CA ILE A 263 -2.07 -1.50 -3.45
C ILE A 263 -1.47 -1.04 -4.79
N ARG A 264 -0.24 -1.48 -5.09
CA ARG A 264 0.46 -1.11 -6.33
C ARG A 264 -0.25 -1.65 -7.57
N SER A 265 -0.71 -2.90 -7.56
CA SER A 265 -1.41 -3.50 -8.70
C SER A 265 -2.77 -2.84 -8.94
N THR A 266 -3.49 -2.46 -7.88
CA THR A 266 -4.75 -1.72 -8.00
C THR A 266 -4.52 -0.33 -8.56
N ASN A 267 -3.52 0.42 -8.07
CA ASN A 267 -3.23 1.76 -8.57
C ASN A 267 -2.76 1.77 -10.04
N LYS A 268 -2.17 0.68 -10.54
CA LYS A 268 -1.84 0.53 -11.97
C LYS A 268 -3.08 0.48 -12.87
N LYS A 269 -4.25 0.09 -12.34
CA LYS A 269 -5.53 0.04 -13.08
C LYS A 269 -6.10 1.43 -13.39
N ARG A 270 -5.57 2.51 -12.78
CA ARG A 270 -6.02 3.90 -12.97
C ARG A 270 -7.52 4.07 -12.77
N LEU A 271 -8.04 3.51 -11.67
CA LEU A 271 -9.42 3.67 -11.24
C LEU A 271 -9.71 5.12 -10.84
N SER A 272 -10.98 5.44 -10.58
CA SER A 272 -11.43 6.74 -10.06
C SER A 272 -10.93 7.06 -8.65
N TYR A 273 -10.24 6.13 -7.99
CA TYR A 273 -9.67 6.26 -6.66
C TYR A 273 -8.26 5.66 -6.60
N THR A 274 -7.49 6.06 -5.58
CA THR A 274 -6.19 5.48 -5.26
C THR A 274 -6.21 4.80 -3.89
N LEU A 275 -5.36 3.79 -3.77
CA LEU A 275 -5.04 3.13 -2.50
C LEU A 275 -3.66 3.58 -2.01
N ALA A 276 -3.46 3.59 -0.70
CA ALA A 276 -2.16 3.88 -0.09
C ALA A 276 -1.87 3.00 1.12
N VAL A 277 -0.59 2.91 1.47
CA VAL A 277 -0.15 2.32 2.73
C VAL A 277 -0.66 3.20 3.87
N ASN A 278 -1.48 2.61 4.74
CA ASN A 278 -1.95 3.21 5.99
C ASN A 278 -1.67 2.26 7.16
N HIS A 279 -2.12 2.61 8.36
CA HIS A 279 -1.84 1.85 9.59
C HIS A 279 -2.40 0.41 9.61
N PHE A 280 -3.21 0.01 8.62
CA PHE A 280 -3.71 -1.36 8.45
C PHE A 280 -2.86 -2.21 7.49
N ALA A 281 -1.77 -1.67 6.92
CA ALA A 281 -1.00 -2.37 5.89
C ALA A 281 -0.33 -3.66 6.36
N ASP A 282 -0.11 -3.85 7.66
CA ASP A 282 0.44 -5.07 8.27
C ASP A 282 -0.65 -6.02 8.84
N TRP A 283 -1.93 -5.76 8.57
CA TRP A 283 -3.05 -6.58 9.02
C TRP A 283 -3.52 -7.53 7.93
N THR A 284 -3.85 -8.76 8.33
CA THR A 284 -4.63 -9.67 7.49
C THR A 284 -6.06 -9.16 7.33
N TRP A 285 -6.78 -9.66 6.32
CA TRP A 285 -8.19 -9.32 6.16
C TRP A 285 -9.04 -9.76 7.37
N GLU A 286 -8.74 -10.92 7.94
CA GLU A 286 -9.47 -11.45 9.10
C GLU A 286 -9.24 -10.64 10.38
N GLU A 287 -8.01 -10.18 10.63
CA GLU A 287 -7.74 -9.24 11.72
C GLU A 287 -8.51 -7.94 11.54
N PHE A 288 -8.50 -7.39 10.31
CA PHE A 288 -9.23 -6.16 10.01
C PHE A 288 -10.74 -6.31 10.26
N LYS A 289 -11.36 -7.37 9.72
CA LYS A 289 -12.79 -7.64 9.95
C LYS A 289 -13.11 -7.75 11.44
N ARG A 290 -12.33 -8.53 12.19
CA ARG A 290 -12.57 -8.77 13.63
C ARG A 290 -12.49 -7.49 14.46
N HIS A 291 -11.60 -6.57 14.09
CA HIS A 291 -11.31 -5.40 14.92
C HIS A 291 -12.01 -4.11 14.45
N ARG A 292 -12.41 -4.01 13.18
CA ARG A 292 -12.93 -2.74 12.61
C ARG A 292 -14.35 -2.83 12.09
N LEU A 293 -14.84 -4.02 11.79
CA LEU A 293 -16.17 -4.18 11.20
C LEU A 293 -17.16 -4.69 12.24
N GLY A 294 -18.42 -4.31 12.07
CA GLY A 294 -19.54 -4.89 12.81
C GLY A 294 -20.03 -6.18 12.15
N ALA A 295 -20.84 -6.95 12.88
CA ALA A 295 -21.59 -8.05 12.28
C ALA A 295 -22.59 -7.53 11.23
N ALA A 296 -23.02 -8.42 10.32
CA ALA A 296 -24.14 -8.16 9.43
C ALA A 296 -25.40 -7.74 10.24
N GLN A 297 -26.17 -6.82 9.69
CA GLN A 297 -27.30 -6.21 10.40
C GLN A 297 -28.63 -6.41 9.67
N ASN A 298 -29.71 -6.54 10.43
CA ASN A 298 -31.06 -6.52 9.88
C ASN A 298 -31.61 -5.09 9.89
N CYS A 299 -31.64 -4.44 8.73
CA CYS A 299 -32.08 -3.06 8.58
C CYS A 299 -33.60 -2.93 8.50
N SER A 300 -34.32 -3.56 9.44
CA SER A 300 -35.78 -3.63 9.44
C SER A 300 -36.46 -2.25 9.47
N ALA A 301 -35.81 -1.25 10.11
CA ALA A 301 -36.31 0.12 10.18
C ALA A 301 -36.38 0.82 8.82
N THR A 302 -35.61 0.38 7.81
CA THR A 302 -35.60 0.99 6.47
C THR A 302 -36.53 0.30 5.47
N HIS A 303 -37.14 -0.84 5.81
CA HIS A 303 -38.08 -1.53 4.92
C HIS A 303 -39.25 -0.63 4.49
N ASN A 304 -39.74 0.22 5.42
CA ASN A 304 -40.75 1.23 5.16
C ASN A 304 -40.24 2.58 5.71
N GLY A 305 -39.42 3.28 4.92
CA GLY A 305 -38.91 4.60 5.30
C GLY A 305 -40.02 5.61 5.58
N ASN A 306 -39.75 6.55 6.48
CA ASN A 306 -40.67 7.63 6.84
C ASN A 306 -40.17 9.01 6.37
N HIS A 307 -39.04 9.08 5.68
CA HIS A 307 -38.58 10.31 5.03
C HIS A 307 -39.54 10.73 3.92
N LYS A 308 -39.73 12.05 3.76
CA LYS A 308 -40.60 12.63 2.75
C LYS A 308 -39.78 13.56 1.87
N ILE A 309 -39.72 13.21 0.58
CA ILE A 309 -39.15 14.07 -0.45
C ILE A 309 -40.10 15.24 -0.70
N THR A 310 -39.53 16.42 -0.94
CA THR A 310 -40.24 17.59 -1.45
C THR A 310 -39.85 17.81 -2.91
N ASP A 311 -40.70 18.47 -3.69
CA ASP A 311 -40.45 18.76 -5.12
C ASP A 311 -39.40 19.87 -5.37
N VAL A 312 -38.50 20.09 -4.42
CA VAL A 312 -37.48 21.13 -4.48
C VAL A 312 -36.28 20.63 -5.27
N VAL A 313 -35.75 21.47 -6.16
CA VAL A 313 -34.54 21.18 -6.92
C VAL A 313 -33.34 21.07 -5.97
N LEU A 314 -32.71 19.90 -5.94
CA LEU A 314 -31.52 19.64 -5.14
C LEU A 314 -30.32 20.47 -5.64
N PRO A 315 -29.49 21.04 -4.75
CA PRO A 315 -28.25 21.65 -5.17
C PRO A 315 -27.33 20.60 -5.82
N PRO A 316 -26.46 20.99 -6.77
CA PRO A 316 -25.57 20.04 -7.45
C PRO A 316 -24.52 19.43 -6.51
N THR A 317 -24.15 20.15 -5.45
CA THR A 317 -23.17 19.76 -4.43
C THR A 317 -23.67 20.15 -3.05
N LYS A 318 -23.27 19.41 -2.03
CA LYS A 318 -23.51 19.71 -0.63
C LYS A 318 -22.30 19.26 0.20
N ASP A 319 -21.85 20.09 1.13
CA ASP A 319 -20.83 19.73 2.11
C ASP A 319 -21.14 20.38 3.46
N TRP A 320 -21.63 19.60 4.42
CA TRP A 320 -21.96 20.10 5.76
C TRP A 320 -20.74 20.50 6.58
N ARG A 321 -19.51 20.17 6.14
CA ARG A 321 -18.28 20.64 6.79
C ARG A 321 -18.10 22.15 6.59
N GLU A 322 -18.50 22.67 5.43
CA GLU A 322 -18.44 24.10 5.12
C GLU A 322 -19.41 24.91 5.99
N GLU A 323 -20.49 24.28 6.46
CA GLU A 323 -21.46 24.87 7.39
C GLU A 323 -21.04 24.74 8.86
N GLY A 324 -19.91 24.07 9.16
CA GLY A 324 -19.34 23.99 10.49
C GLY A 324 -20.12 23.12 11.49
N ILE A 325 -21.03 22.26 11.03
CA ILE A 325 -21.84 21.40 11.91
C ILE A 325 -21.27 19.99 12.08
N VAL A 326 -20.29 19.58 11.27
CA VAL A 326 -19.68 18.25 11.32
C VAL A 326 -18.54 18.25 12.36
N SER A 327 -18.64 17.40 13.36
CA SER A 327 -17.61 17.24 14.41
C SER A 327 -16.28 16.69 13.85
N ALA A 328 -15.22 16.74 14.65
CA ALA A 328 -13.91 16.17 14.31
C ALA A 328 -13.97 14.65 14.07
N VAL A 329 -13.05 14.11 13.27
CA VAL A 329 -12.96 12.66 13.03
C VAL A 329 -12.40 11.97 14.28
N LYS A 330 -13.03 10.86 14.67
CA LYS A 330 -12.62 10.03 15.81
C LYS A 330 -12.07 8.67 15.31
N ASP A 331 -11.56 7.83 16.22
CA ASP A 331 -11.09 6.46 15.91
C ASP A 331 -11.75 5.43 16.84
N GLN A 332 -12.47 4.47 16.24
CA GLN A 332 -13.15 3.41 16.97
C GLN A 332 -12.20 2.38 17.61
N GLY A 333 -10.92 2.38 17.26
CA GLY A 333 -9.96 1.41 17.78
C GLY A 333 -10.28 -0.04 17.39
N GLY A 334 -9.78 -1.00 18.16
CA GLY A 334 -9.94 -2.45 17.89
C GLY A 334 -11.32 -3.03 18.20
N CYS A 335 -12.38 -2.22 18.10
CA CYS A 335 -13.76 -2.52 18.45
C CYS A 335 -14.67 -2.27 17.23
N GLY A 336 -15.58 -3.20 16.92
CA GLY A 336 -16.59 -3.08 15.85
C GLY A 336 -17.76 -2.16 16.23
N SER A 337 -17.46 -0.96 16.75
CA SER A 337 -18.41 0.04 17.25
C SER A 337 -18.70 1.17 16.26
N CYS A 338 -18.36 1.03 14.97
CA CYS A 338 -18.64 2.03 13.94
C CYS A 338 -20.07 2.63 13.99
N TRP A 339 -21.06 1.80 14.35
CA TRP A 339 -22.46 2.22 14.54
C TRP A 339 -22.63 3.30 15.61
N THR A 340 -21.83 3.30 16.68
CA THR A 340 -21.87 4.34 17.71
C THR A 340 -21.33 5.65 17.18
N PHE A 341 -20.22 5.63 16.44
CA PHE A 341 -19.61 6.83 15.82
C PHE A 341 -20.49 7.43 14.73
N SER A 342 -21.18 6.59 13.96
CA SER A 342 -22.19 7.05 13.00
C SER A 342 -23.37 7.71 13.71
N THR A 343 -23.81 7.14 14.85
CA THR A 343 -24.90 7.68 15.68
C THR A 343 -24.54 9.02 16.30
N THR A 344 -23.40 9.10 17.00
CA THR A 344 -22.94 10.32 17.66
C THR A 344 -22.67 11.41 16.64
N GLY A 345 -22.01 11.10 15.51
CA GLY A 345 -21.78 12.09 14.46
C GLY A 345 -23.07 12.72 13.90
N ALA A 346 -24.13 11.93 13.70
CA ALA A 346 -25.42 12.45 13.26
C ALA A 346 -26.11 13.32 14.34
N LEU A 347 -26.01 12.93 15.61
CA LEU A 347 -26.55 13.69 16.74
C LEU A 347 -25.79 14.99 17.00
N GLU A 348 -24.46 14.96 16.96
CA GLU A 348 -23.60 16.12 17.12
C GLU A 348 -23.90 17.16 16.03
N ALA A 349 -24.09 16.71 14.79
CA ALA A 349 -24.48 17.58 13.68
C ALA A 349 -25.90 18.15 13.85
N ALA A 350 -26.87 17.30 14.22
CA ALA A 350 -28.25 17.76 14.48
C ALA A 350 -28.32 18.76 15.65
N TYR A 351 -27.54 18.52 16.71
CA TYR A 351 -27.44 19.41 17.86
C TYR A 351 -26.78 20.74 17.50
N THR A 352 -25.66 20.71 16.77
CA THR A 352 -24.97 21.93 16.33
C THR A 352 -25.87 22.75 15.40
N GLN A 353 -26.60 22.09 14.49
CA GLN A 353 -27.56 22.74 13.61
C GLN A 353 -28.71 23.40 14.39
N ALA A 354 -29.23 22.77 15.45
CA ALA A 354 -30.35 23.30 16.24
C ALA A 354 -29.92 24.42 17.20
N TYR A 355 -28.73 24.31 17.79
CA TYR A 355 -28.31 25.15 18.93
C TYR A 355 -27.12 26.06 18.65
N GLY A 356 -26.47 25.92 17.49
CA GLY A 356 -25.26 26.68 17.14
C GLY A 356 -24.05 26.36 18.01
N LYS A 357 -24.08 25.27 18.78
CA LYS A 357 -23.01 24.85 19.69
C LYS A 357 -22.55 23.44 19.37
N SER A 358 -21.26 23.26 19.18
CA SER A 358 -20.66 21.95 19.00
C SER A 358 -20.59 21.19 20.32
N ILE A 359 -20.77 19.88 20.23
CA ILE A 359 -20.69 18.95 21.36
C ILE A 359 -19.98 17.68 20.91
N SER A 360 -19.32 16.99 21.84
CA SER A 360 -18.78 15.65 21.64
C SER A 360 -19.55 14.68 22.52
N LEU A 361 -20.18 13.68 21.91
CA LEU A 361 -21.07 12.72 22.58
C LEU A 361 -20.36 11.38 22.82
N SER A 362 -20.79 10.66 23.87
CA SER A 362 -20.17 9.41 24.28
C SER A 362 -20.57 8.24 23.38
N GLU A 363 -19.61 7.75 22.60
CA GLU A 363 -19.76 6.45 21.94
C GLU A 363 -19.78 5.29 22.95
N GLN A 364 -19.08 5.42 24.08
CA GLN A 364 -18.94 4.36 25.06
C GLN A 364 -20.25 4.03 25.76
N GLN A 365 -21.08 5.04 26.06
CA GLN A 365 -22.40 4.82 26.61
C GLN A 365 -23.22 3.91 25.67
N LEU A 366 -23.15 4.14 24.36
CA LEU A 366 -23.85 3.28 23.38
C LEU A 366 -23.29 1.85 23.39
N VAL A 367 -21.96 1.70 23.41
CA VAL A 367 -21.30 0.38 23.50
C VAL A 367 -21.76 -0.40 24.72
N ASP A 368 -21.88 0.25 25.87
CA ASP A 368 -22.12 -0.41 27.16
C ASP A 368 -23.61 -0.58 27.50
N CYS A 369 -24.48 0.33 27.05
CA CYS A 369 -25.85 0.45 27.55
C CYS A 369 -26.95 0.08 26.53
N ALA A 370 -26.68 0.14 25.23
CA ALA A 370 -27.73 0.00 24.20
C ALA A 370 -28.11 -1.47 23.89
N GLY A 371 -27.63 -2.43 24.68
CA GLY A 371 -27.83 -3.87 24.43
C GLY A 371 -29.30 -4.31 24.34
N ARG A 372 -30.19 -3.64 25.09
CA ARG A 372 -31.64 -3.93 25.07
C ARG A 372 -32.33 -3.51 23.77
N PHE A 373 -31.66 -2.71 22.94
CA PHE A 373 -32.15 -2.23 21.65
C PHE A 373 -31.52 -3.00 20.48
N ASN A 374 -31.08 -4.24 20.72
CA ASN A 374 -30.50 -5.12 19.70
C ASN A 374 -29.15 -4.65 19.13
N ASN A 375 -28.41 -3.87 19.93
CA ASN A 375 -27.00 -3.55 19.67
C ASN A 375 -26.09 -4.48 20.48
N PHE A 376 -24.88 -4.75 20.01
CA PHE A 376 -23.98 -5.76 20.57
C PHE A 376 -22.59 -5.21 20.91
N GLY A 377 -22.52 -3.92 21.28
CA GLY A 377 -21.29 -3.25 21.66
C GLY A 377 -20.24 -3.30 20.54
N CYS A 378 -19.09 -3.89 20.83
CA CYS A 378 -18.01 -4.09 19.85
C CYS A 378 -18.30 -5.14 18.78
N ASN A 379 -19.41 -5.88 18.86
CA ASN A 379 -19.79 -6.89 17.86
C ASN A 379 -20.77 -6.33 16.82
N GLY A 380 -21.04 -5.02 16.84
CA GLY A 380 -21.92 -4.35 15.88
C GLY A 380 -23.23 -3.84 16.49
N GLY A 381 -24.01 -3.16 15.66
CA GLY A 381 -25.26 -2.49 16.01
C GLY A 381 -25.72 -1.61 14.85
N LEU A 382 -26.83 -0.89 15.03
CA LEU A 382 -27.37 0.01 14.00
C LEU A 382 -27.65 1.41 14.57
N PRO A 383 -27.36 2.49 13.81
CA PRO A 383 -27.69 3.85 14.23
C PRO A 383 -29.17 4.06 14.56
N SER A 384 -30.09 3.49 13.77
CA SER A 384 -31.53 3.60 14.04
C SER A 384 -31.94 3.01 15.39
N GLN A 385 -31.40 1.84 15.75
CA GLN A 385 -31.59 1.22 17.05
C GLN A 385 -30.96 2.03 18.19
N ALA A 386 -29.81 2.65 17.92
CA ALA A 386 -29.14 3.54 18.86
C ALA A 386 -29.96 4.80 19.15
N PHE A 387 -30.58 5.41 18.14
CA PHE A 387 -31.48 6.56 18.32
C PHE A 387 -32.68 6.19 19.19
N GLU A 388 -33.29 5.02 19.00
CA GLU A 388 -34.36 4.52 19.87
C GLU A 388 -33.88 4.33 21.30
N TYR A 389 -32.69 3.74 21.51
CA TYR A 389 -32.09 3.66 22.84
C TYR A 389 -31.99 5.03 23.50
N ILE A 390 -31.44 6.03 22.81
CA ILE A 390 -31.23 7.37 23.39
C ILE A 390 -32.56 8.03 23.75
N LYS A 391 -33.57 7.89 22.88
CA LYS A 391 -34.94 8.38 23.10
C LYS A 391 -35.54 7.80 24.37
N TYR A 392 -35.53 6.48 24.54
CA TYR A 392 -36.13 5.82 25.70
C TYR A 392 -35.26 5.83 26.96
N ASN A 393 -33.94 5.96 26.82
CA ASN A 393 -33.01 6.12 27.94
C ASN A 393 -33.12 7.52 28.58
N GLY A 394 -33.68 8.50 27.86
CA GLY A 394 -33.79 9.88 28.32
C GLY A 394 -32.58 10.75 28.00
N GLY A 395 -31.68 10.27 27.13
CA GLY A 395 -30.56 11.03 26.57
C GLY A 395 -29.24 10.28 26.49
N LEU A 396 -28.24 11.00 25.98
CA LEU A 396 -26.85 10.56 25.80
C LEU A 396 -25.91 11.58 26.48
N GLU A 397 -24.88 11.07 27.16
CA GLU A 397 -23.84 11.85 27.84
C GLU A 397 -22.79 12.40 26.87
N THR A 398 -21.99 13.34 27.35
CA THR A 398 -20.80 13.82 26.62
C THR A 398 -19.68 12.79 26.64
N GLU A 399 -18.79 12.87 25.66
CA GLU A 399 -17.54 12.09 25.64
C GLU A 399 -16.67 12.37 26.87
N GLU A 400 -16.70 13.59 27.41
CA GLU A 400 -15.96 13.95 28.63
C GLU A 400 -16.50 13.21 29.87
N ALA A 401 -17.82 13.11 30.01
CA ALA A 401 -18.45 12.45 31.16
C ALA A 401 -18.35 10.93 31.08
N TYR A 402 -18.38 10.36 29.87
CA TYR A 402 -18.28 8.92 29.64
C TYR A 402 -17.30 8.60 28.49
N PRO A 403 -15.98 8.60 28.77
CA PRO A 403 -14.94 8.48 27.74
C PRO A 403 -14.92 7.13 27.01
N TYR A 404 -14.52 7.17 25.74
CA TYR A 404 -14.34 6.02 24.89
C TYR A 404 -13.13 5.16 25.26
N THR A 405 -13.35 3.84 25.34
CA THR A 405 -12.35 2.86 25.78
C THR A 405 -12.08 1.75 24.76
N ALA A 406 -12.78 1.77 23.61
CA ALA A 406 -12.64 0.79 22.53
C ALA A 406 -12.79 -0.68 22.97
N LYS A 407 -13.63 -0.93 23.98
CA LYS A 407 -13.99 -2.27 24.46
C LYS A 407 -15.36 -2.22 25.14
N GLY A 408 -16.01 -3.37 25.26
CA GLY A 408 -17.24 -3.49 26.05
C GLY A 408 -16.95 -3.32 27.55
N GLY A 409 -17.83 -2.60 28.23
CA GLY A 409 -17.84 -2.38 29.66
C GLY A 409 -19.23 -2.58 30.28
N ALA A 410 -19.30 -2.41 31.59
CA ALA A 410 -20.59 -2.29 32.27
C ALA A 410 -21.18 -0.90 32.01
N CYS A 411 -22.49 -0.82 31.81
CA CYS A 411 -23.18 0.46 31.65
C CYS A 411 -23.06 1.32 32.92
N LYS A 412 -22.54 2.55 32.75
CA LYS A 412 -22.35 3.55 33.83
C LYS A 412 -23.16 4.83 33.60
N PHE A 413 -24.27 4.72 32.86
CA PHE A 413 -25.09 5.87 32.50
C PHE A 413 -25.51 6.69 33.74
N SER A 414 -25.35 8.00 33.67
CA SER A 414 -25.81 8.97 34.65
C SER A 414 -26.71 10.03 34.00
N ALA A 415 -27.93 10.15 34.53
CA ALA A 415 -28.90 11.14 34.06
C ALA A 415 -28.44 12.60 34.27
N GLU A 416 -27.52 12.83 35.23
CA GLU A 416 -26.97 14.17 35.54
C GLU A 416 -26.05 14.70 34.45
N ASN A 417 -25.48 13.82 33.63
CA ASN A 417 -24.51 14.15 32.58
C ASN A 417 -25.14 14.18 31.18
N VAL A 418 -26.47 14.02 31.08
CA VAL A 418 -27.16 13.99 29.78
C VAL A 418 -26.96 15.32 29.06
N ALA A 419 -26.46 15.22 27.84
CA ALA A 419 -26.09 16.37 27.02
C ALA A 419 -27.02 16.56 25.82
N VAL A 420 -27.60 15.47 25.30
CA VAL A 420 -28.57 15.51 24.20
C VAL A 420 -29.69 14.51 24.44
N ARG A 421 -30.89 14.83 23.93
CA ARG A 421 -32.04 13.93 23.88
C ARG A 421 -32.52 13.76 22.44
N VAL A 422 -33.08 12.59 22.14
CA VAL A 422 -33.70 12.28 20.85
C VAL A 422 -35.20 12.29 21.02
N LEU A 423 -35.90 13.09 20.21
CA LEU A 423 -37.36 13.08 20.12
C LEU A 423 -37.84 11.95 19.23
N ASP A 424 -37.19 11.78 18.08
CA ASP A 424 -37.54 10.75 17.11
C ASP A 424 -36.41 10.41 16.16
N SER A 425 -36.60 9.38 15.35
CA SER A 425 -35.69 9.01 14.26
C SER A 425 -36.41 8.96 12.92
N VAL A 426 -35.72 9.38 11.86
CA VAL A 426 -36.21 9.27 10.49
C VAL A 426 -35.37 8.24 9.75
N ASN A 427 -36.03 7.25 9.17
CA ASN A 427 -35.43 6.17 8.39
C ASN A 427 -35.69 6.43 6.90
N ILE A 428 -34.63 6.33 6.11
CA ILE A 428 -34.70 6.39 4.65
C ILE A 428 -35.14 5.02 4.14
N THR A 429 -35.99 4.99 3.11
CA THR A 429 -36.43 3.74 2.49
C THR A 429 -35.23 2.95 1.96
N LEU A 430 -35.23 1.64 2.17
CA LEU A 430 -34.13 0.74 1.80
C LEU A 430 -33.71 0.92 0.34
N GLY A 431 -32.46 1.32 0.13
CA GLY A 431 -31.86 1.50 -1.20
C GLY A 431 -32.29 2.77 -1.93
N ALA A 432 -33.13 3.62 -1.32
CA ALA A 432 -33.63 4.85 -1.95
C ALA A 432 -32.58 5.97 -1.88
N GLU A 433 -31.60 5.94 -2.79
CA GLU A 433 -30.56 6.97 -2.87
C GLU A 433 -31.11 8.39 -3.10
N GLU A 434 -32.25 8.53 -3.79
CA GLU A 434 -32.90 9.84 -3.98
C GLU A 434 -33.44 10.41 -2.66
N GLU A 435 -34.04 9.58 -1.81
CA GLU A 435 -34.47 9.99 -0.47
C GLU A 435 -33.27 10.35 0.40
N LEU A 436 -32.20 9.55 0.36
CA LEU A 436 -30.96 9.83 1.08
C LEU A 436 -30.36 11.17 0.62
N LYS A 437 -30.32 11.42 -0.69
CA LYS A 437 -29.74 12.64 -1.27
C LYS A 437 -30.53 13.86 -0.86
N HIS A 438 -31.86 13.75 -0.88
CA HIS A 438 -32.75 14.79 -0.39
C HIS A 438 -32.52 15.08 1.10
N ALA A 439 -32.42 14.05 1.94
CA ALA A 439 -32.14 14.20 3.37
C ALA A 439 -30.78 14.89 3.61
N VAL A 440 -29.72 14.45 2.93
CA VAL A 440 -28.38 15.05 3.04
C VAL A 440 -28.37 16.49 2.51
N ALA A 441 -29.13 16.80 1.44
CA ALA A 441 -29.16 18.14 0.86
C ALA A 441 -29.78 19.19 1.79
N PHE A 442 -30.93 18.85 2.38
CA PHE A 442 -31.80 19.84 3.01
C PHE A 442 -31.97 19.66 4.52
N VAL A 443 -31.78 18.44 5.03
CA VAL A 443 -32.08 18.15 6.43
C VAL A 443 -30.82 18.22 7.28
N ARG A 444 -29.86 17.31 7.08
CA ARG A 444 -28.62 17.18 7.88
C ARG A 444 -27.73 16.03 7.38
N PRO A 445 -26.52 15.85 7.93
CA PRO A 445 -25.79 14.60 7.79
C PRO A 445 -26.60 13.38 8.19
N VAL A 446 -26.47 12.28 7.45
CA VAL A 446 -27.28 11.06 7.62
C VAL A 446 -26.37 9.89 7.95
N SER A 447 -26.72 9.13 9.00
CA SER A 447 -26.05 7.86 9.31
C SER A 447 -26.37 6.86 8.21
N VAL A 448 -25.34 6.26 7.62
CA VAL A 448 -25.45 5.26 6.56
C VAL A 448 -24.62 4.03 6.91
N ALA A 449 -24.90 2.89 6.27
CA ALA A 449 -24.08 1.70 6.38
C ALA A 449 -23.76 1.14 5.00
N PHE A 450 -22.63 0.48 4.84
CA PHE A 450 -22.21 -0.16 3.60
C PHE A 450 -21.35 -1.39 3.89
N GLN A 451 -21.10 -2.19 2.85
CA GLN A 451 -20.16 -3.30 2.93
C GLN A 451 -18.73 -2.85 2.63
N VAL A 452 -17.86 -2.97 3.63
CA VAL A 452 -16.42 -2.88 3.45
C VAL A 452 -15.90 -4.20 2.89
N VAL A 453 -15.21 -4.12 1.74
CA VAL A 453 -14.48 -5.23 1.11
C VAL A 453 -12.96 -5.01 1.23
N HIS A 454 -12.18 -6.04 0.92
CA HIS A 454 -10.72 -6.08 1.17
C HIS A 454 -9.97 -4.82 0.72
N GLY A 455 -10.28 -4.28 -0.46
CA GLY A 455 -9.55 -3.13 -1.01
C GLY A 455 -9.83 -1.80 -0.30
N PHE A 456 -11.04 -1.62 0.25
CA PHE A 456 -11.48 -0.35 0.81
C PHE A 456 -10.64 0.07 2.03
N ARG A 457 -10.12 -0.89 2.81
CA ARG A 457 -9.28 -0.57 3.99
C ARG A 457 -8.03 0.24 3.64
N PHE A 458 -7.59 0.23 2.38
CA PHE A 458 -6.42 0.98 1.89
C PHE A 458 -6.79 2.25 1.12
N TYR A 459 -8.07 2.64 1.07
CA TYR A 459 -8.49 3.86 0.38
C TYR A 459 -7.68 5.08 0.85
N GLU A 460 -7.28 5.92 -0.11
CA GLU A 460 -6.59 7.18 0.12
C GLU A 460 -7.44 8.36 -0.35
N LYS A 461 -7.83 8.39 -1.62
CA LYS A 461 -8.55 9.52 -2.23
C LYS A 461 -9.26 9.12 -3.54
N GLY A 462 -10.07 10.05 -4.07
CA GLY A 462 -10.86 9.87 -5.28
C GLY A 462 -12.21 9.19 -5.00
N VAL A 463 -12.99 8.89 -6.04
CA VAL A 463 -14.34 8.32 -5.89
C VAL A 463 -14.26 6.79 -5.87
N TYR A 464 -14.47 6.19 -4.69
CA TYR A 464 -14.43 4.74 -4.52
C TYR A 464 -15.61 4.05 -5.22
N THR A 465 -15.30 2.96 -5.92
CA THR A 465 -16.27 2.08 -6.58
C THR A 465 -15.79 0.64 -6.47
N SER A 466 -16.71 -0.33 -6.47
CA SER A 466 -16.38 -1.75 -6.43
C SER A 466 -17.47 -2.58 -7.09
N ASP A 467 -17.04 -3.66 -7.75
CA ASP A 467 -17.86 -4.73 -8.31
C ASP A 467 -17.95 -5.97 -7.39
N THR A 468 -17.22 -5.96 -6.26
CA THR A 468 -17.14 -7.10 -5.32
C THR A 468 -18.01 -6.95 -4.08
N CYS A 469 -18.57 -5.76 -3.84
CA CYS A 469 -19.46 -5.54 -2.71
C CYS A 469 -20.92 -5.77 -3.11
N GLY A 470 -21.69 -6.38 -2.21
CA GLY A 470 -23.14 -6.47 -2.28
C GLY A 470 -23.83 -5.20 -1.78
N SER A 471 -25.16 -5.19 -1.88
CA SER A 471 -26.01 -4.04 -1.53
C SER A 471 -27.17 -4.40 -0.61
N THR A 472 -27.23 -5.65 -0.12
CA THR A 472 -28.29 -6.11 0.77
C THR A 472 -27.98 -5.78 2.23
N SER A 473 -28.98 -5.80 3.10
CA SER A 473 -28.78 -5.56 4.53
C SER A 473 -27.82 -6.59 5.17
N GLN A 474 -27.76 -7.81 4.64
CA GLN A 474 -26.86 -8.85 5.13
C GLN A 474 -25.40 -8.64 4.72
N ASP A 475 -25.15 -7.78 3.74
CA ASP A 475 -23.80 -7.47 3.26
C ASP A 475 -23.13 -6.37 4.10
N VAL A 476 -23.92 -5.40 4.59
CA VAL A 476 -23.41 -4.23 5.28
C VAL A 476 -22.73 -4.60 6.60
N ASN A 477 -21.54 -4.04 6.82
CA ASN A 477 -20.69 -4.40 7.96
C ASN A 477 -19.98 -3.19 8.58
N HIS A 478 -20.26 -1.97 8.08
CA HIS A 478 -19.66 -0.74 8.56
C HIS A 478 -20.66 0.41 8.49
N ALA A 479 -20.77 1.18 9.57
CA ALA A 479 -21.64 2.34 9.67
C ALA A 479 -20.80 3.62 9.74
N VAL A 480 -21.22 4.64 8.99
CA VAL A 480 -20.49 5.89 8.75
C VAL A 480 -21.49 7.05 8.61
N LEU A 481 -21.02 8.27 8.38
CA LEU A 481 -21.88 9.45 8.29
C LEU A 481 -21.75 10.13 6.93
N ALA A 482 -22.82 10.13 6.14
CA ALA A 482 -22.88 10.90 4.90
C ALA A 482 -23.03 12.39 5.23
N VAL A 483 -22.01 13.19 4.93
CA VAL A 483 -21.93 14.62 5.25
C VAL A 483 -22.05 15.52 4.01
N GLY A 484 -22.27 14.92 2.84
CA GLY A 484 -22.38 15.68 1.61
C GLY A 484 -22.39 14.80 0.37
N TYR A 485 -22.38 15.45 -0.78
CA TYR A 485 -22.25 14.83 -2.09
C TYR A 485 -21.75 15.84 -3.12
N GLY A 486 -21.25 15.35 -4.26
CA GLY A 486 -20.83 16.21 -5.35
C GLY A 486 -20.45 15.41 -6.60
N VAL A 487 -19.62 16.02 -7.45
CA VAL A 487 -19.10 15.40 -8.67
C VAL A 487 -17.59 15.67 -8.75
N GLU A 488 -16.80 14.63 -8.99
CA GLU A 488 -15.36 14.73 -9.20
C GLU A 488 -15.00 14.03 -10.51
N ASN A 489 -14.35 14.75 -11.43
CA ASN A 489 -13.94 14.22 -12.74
C ASN A 489 -15.09 13.54 -13.52
N GLY A 490 -16.31 14.08 -13.39
CA GLY A 490 -17.52 13.55 -14.03
C GLY A 490 -18.19 12.39 -13.28
N VAL A 491 -17.63 11.93 -12.15
CA VAL A 491 -18.20 10.85 -11.33
C VAL A 491 -18.93 11.44 -10.12
N PRO A 492 -20.25 11.23 -9.98
CA PRO A 492 -20.99 11.67 -8.80
C PRO A 492 -20.60 10.84 -7.57
N TYR A 493 -20.55 11.49 -6.40
CA TYR A 493 -20.11 10.85 -5.17
C TYR A 493 -20.90 11.30 -3.94
N TRP A 494 -20.96 10.40 -2.94
CA TRP A 494 -21.22 10.69 -1.54
C TRP A 494 -19.94 11.12 -0.84
N LEU A 495 -19.98 12.17 -0.04
CA LEU A 495 -18.91 12.56 0.87
C LEU A 495 -19.21 11.99 2.25
N ILE A 496 -18.32 11.15 2.77
CA ILE A 496 -18.62 10.34 3.95
C ILE A 496 -17.50 10.47 4.98
N LYS A 497 -17.89 10.75 6.23
CA LYS A 497 -17.01 10.75 7.41
C LYS A 497 -16.86 9.35 7.96
N ASN A 498 -15.62 8.90 8.14
CA ASN A 498 -15.29 7.59 8.71
C ASN A 498 -14.90 7.70 10.21
N SER A 499 -14.67 6.57 10.85
CA SER A 499 -14.31 6.41 12.27
C SER A 499 -13.00 5.64 12.47
N TRP A 500 -12.06 5.72 11.53
CA TRP A 500 -10.75 5.06 11.59
C TRP A 500 -9.59 6.07 11.76
N GLY A 501 -9.89 7.22 12.35
CA GLY A 501 -8.93 8.31 12.57
C GLY A 501 -8.60 9.12 11.32
N GLU A 502 -8.08 10.32 11.53
CA GLU A 502 -7.75 11.29 10.48
C GLU A 502 -6.61 10.83 9.56
N SER A 503 -5.77 9.91 10.04
CA SER A 503 -4.65 9.35 9.25
C SER A 503 -5.09 8.39 8.14
N TRP A 504 -6.36 8.01 8.12
CA TRP A 504 -6.95 7.13 7.11
C TRP A 504 -7.72 7.92 6.05
N GLY A 505 -7.65 7.49 4.79
CA GLY A 505 -8.39 8.13 3.70
C GLY A 505 -7.99 9.59 3.47
N ASP A 506 -8.95 10.40 3.07
CA ASP A 506 -8.79 11.83 2.85
C ASP A 506 -9.11 12.56 4.16
N ASN A 507 -8.14 12.61 5.06
CA ASN A 507 -8.26 13.24 6.39
C ASN A 507 -9.41 12.65 7.23
N GLY A 508 -9.59 11.32 7.17
CA GLY A 508 -10.69 10.61 7.84
C GLY A 508 -11.99 10.54 7.05
N TYR A 509 -12.04 11.12 5.85
CA TYR A 509 -13.18 11.07 4.95
C TYR A 509 -12.89 10.20 3.73
N PHE A 510 -13.96 9.82 3.02
CA PHE A 510 -13.85 9.19 1.72
C PHE A 510 -15.00 9.61 0.82
N LYS A 511 -14.81 9.39 -0.49
CA LYS A 511 -15.85 9.58 -1.50
C LYS A 511 -16.27 8.22 -2.03
N MET A 512 -17.56 7.99 -2.17
CA MET A 512 -18.12 6.75 -2.70
C MET A 512 -19.07 7.06 -3.85
N GLU A 513 -19.02 6.27 -4.92
CA GLU A 513 -19.83 6.49 -6.11
C GLU A 513 -21.33 6.56 -5.76
N LEU A 514 -21.99 7.64 -6.20
CA LEU A 514 -23.41 7.92 -5.99
C LEU A 514 -24.21 7.44 -7.21
N GLY A 515 -25.41 6.88 -6.98
CA GLY A 515 -26.35 6.48 -8.03
C GLY A 515 -26.28 5.00 -8.41
N LYS A 516 -25.59 4.19 -7.61
CA LYS A 516 -25.47 2.72 -7.77
C LYS A 516 -25.85 1.94 -6.53
N ASN A 517 -26.33 2.61 -5.49
CA ASN A 517 -26.36 2.11 -4.11
C ASN A 517 -25.05 1.39 -3.78
N MET A 518 -23.91 2.04 -4.08
CA MET A 518 -22.59 1.42 -4.05
C MET A 518 -22.33 0.79 -2.68
N CYS A 519 -22.03 -0.51 -2.68
CA CYS A 519 -21.84 -1.31 -1.48
C CYS A 519 -22.98 -1.25 -0.45
N GLY A 520 -24.20 -0.90 -0.88
CA GLY A 520 -25.37 -0.79 0.00
C GLY A 520 -25.44 0.50 0.81
N VAL A 521 -24.75 1.59 0.42
CA VAL A 521 -24.70 2.85 1.18
C VAL A 521 -26.07 3.43 1.56
N ALA A 522 -27.11 3.22 0.75
CA ALA A 522 -28.48 3.66 1.04
C ALA A 522 -29.37 2.58 1.65
N THR A 523 -28.83 1.42 2.02
CA THR A 523 -29.62 0.27 2.51
C THR A 523 -30.07 0.45 3.96
N CYS A 524 -29.24 1.07 4.81
CA CYS A 524 -29.49 1.23 6.25
C CYS A 524 -29.27 2.68 6.69
N ALA A 525 -30.00 3.60 6.06
CA ALA A 525 -29.83 5.03 6.28
C ALA A 525 -30.89 5.62 7.25
N SER A 526 -30.43 6.42 8.21
CA SER A 526 -31.31 7.08 9.19
C SER A 526 -30.67 8.34 9.78
N TYR A 527 -31.47 9.24 10.32
CA TYR A 527 -30.99 10.41 11.06
C TYR A 527 -31.90 10.74 12.26
N PRO A 528 -31.35 11.35 13.32
CA PRO A 528 -32.11 11.68 14.51
C PRO A 528 -32.82 13.04 14.39
N ILE A 529 -33.86 13.23 15.18
CA ILE A 529 -34.45 14.52 15.54
C ILE A 529 -34.11 14.77 17.01
N VAL A 530 -33.31 15.79 17.27
CA VAL A 530 -32.92 16.18 18.64
C VAL A 530 -34.02 17.03 19.30
N ALA A 531 -34.11 16.91 20.63
CA ALA A 531 -35.03 17.71 21.46
C ALA A 531 -34.57 19.13 21.63
#